data_AF-A0A915ADM1-F1
#
_entry.id   AF-A0A915ADM1-F1
#
_cell.length_a   1.000
_cell.length_b   1.000
_cell.length_c   1.000
_cell.angle_alpha   90.00
_cell.angle_beta   90.00
_cell.angle_gamma   90.00
#
_symmetry.space_group_name_H-M   'P 1'
#
loop_
_entity.id
_entity.type
_entity.pdbx_description
1 polymer ?
#
loop_
_entity_poly.entity_id
_entity_poly.type
_entity_poly.pdbx_seq_one_letter_code
_entity_poly.pdbx_strand_id
1 'polypeptide(L)'
;MFSAWTFALQFAYLLSQCSVHSPLLYLAGVRLERLAPEDIAKFDEVPRHLRPSGVINRFWRSFVAMPGIIRRMLGYMLLFVQFVDFFYNSDLGTQHRLMSARGFTSIPTPPHNHLRETSVMLLETDKCPICLRHRHNDTVLSVSGYVFCYECINDFVRREKRCPVTSLPATTDNLIRIFSDASK
;
A
#
# COMPACT_ATOMS: atom_id res chain seq x y z
N MET A 1 -27.45 -15.22 -37.27
CA MET A 1 -26.85 -14.88 -38.57
C MET A 1 -25.34 -14.67 -38.48
N PHE A 2 -24.84 -13.84 -37.57
CA PHE A 2 -23.39 -13.60 -37.40
C PHE A 2 -22.57 -14.87 -37.12
N SER A 3 -23.13 -15.83 -36.38
CA SER A 3 -22.52 -17.11 -36.02
C SER A 3 -22.36 -18.10 -37.19
N ALA A 4 -23.30 -18.11 -38.13
CA ALA A 4 -23.22 -18.97 -39.31
C ALA A 4 -22.15 -18.46 -40.28
N TRP A 5 -22.04 -17.14 -40.42
CA TRP A 5 -21.02 -16.49 -41.25
C TRP A 5 -19.60 -16.73 -40.71
N THR A 6 -19.40 -16.62 -39.39
CA THR A 6 -18.10 -16.96 -38.78
C THR A 6 -17.75 -18.42 -39.03
N PHE A 7 -18.70 -19.34 -38.85
CA PHE A 7 -18.44 -20.77 -39.04
C PHE A 7 -18.06 -21.10 -40.50
N ALA A 8 -18.78 -20.53 -41.47
CA ALA A 8 -18.47 -20.72 -42.89
C ALA A 8 -17.07 -20.19 -43.26
N LEU A 9 -16.68 -19.01 -42.75
CA LEU A 9 -15.34 -18.45 -42.97
C LEU A 9 -14.25 -19.31 -42.32
N GLN A 10 -14.47 -19.81 -41.11
CA GLN A 10 -13.53 -20.68 -40.41
C GLN A 10 -13.35 -22.02 -41.13
N PHE A 11 -14.46 -22.61 -41.59
CA PHE A 11 -14.44 -23.87 -42.33
C PHE A 11 -13.72 -23.73 -43.69
N ALA A 12 -14.00 -22.64 -44.43
CA ALA A 12 -13.29 -22.33 -45.67
C ALA A 12 -11.80 -22.02 -45.44
N TYR A 13 -11.45 -21.41 -44.30
CA TYR A 13 -10.07 -21.16 -43.90
C TYR A 13 -9.32 -22.47 -43.61
N LEU A 14 -9.95 -23.42 -42.90
CA LEU A 14 -9.38 -24.75 -42.65
C LEU A 14 -9.17 -25.54 -43.95
N LEU A 15 -10.06 -25.38 -44.93
CA LEU A 15 -9.94 -25.96 -46.26
C LEU A 15 -8.95 -25.22 -47.17
N SER A 16 -8.24 -24.20 -46.67
CA SER A 16 -7.33 -23.32 -47.42
C SER A 16 -7.96 -22.58 -48.62
N GLN A 17 -9.30 -22.52 -48.68
CA GLN A 17 -10.03 -21.83 -49.74
C GLN A 17 -10.19 -20.33 -49.45
N CYS A 18 -10.07 -19.92 -48.19
CA CYS A 18 -10.15 -18.55 -47.75
C CYS A 18 -8.92 -18.20 -46.88
N SER A 19 -8.39 -16.99 -47.00
CA SER A 19 -7.29 -16.48 -46.18
C SER A 19 -7.75 -15.74 -44.91
N VAL A 20 -9.07 -15.65 -44.69
CA VAL A 20 -9.68 -14.85 -43.63
C VAL A 20 -10.60 -15.70 -42.76
N HIS A 21 -10.29 -15.77 -41.46
CA HIS A 21 -11.00 -16.59 -40.48
C HIS A 21 -12.15 -15.86 -39.76
N SER A 22 -12.15 -14.52 -39.71
CA SER A 22 -13.16 -13.74 -38.99
C SER A 22 -13.80 -12.64 -39.85
N PRO A 23 -15.09 -12.34 -39.66
CA PRO A 23 -15.77 -11.26 -40.38
C PRO A 23 -15.16 -9.88 -40.10
N LEU A 24 -14.63 -9.66 -38.89
CA LEU A 24 -13.97 -8.40 -38.55
C LEU A 24 -12.68 -8.21 -39.35
N LEU A 25 -11.89 -9.27 -39.52
CA LEU A 25 -10.70 -9.24 -40.37
C LEU A 25 -11.06 -9.00 -41.85
N TYR A 26 -12.15 -9.62 -42.31
CA TYR A 26 -12.68 -9.42 -43.66
C TYR A 26 -13.08 -7.95 -43.90
N LEU A 27 -13.81 -7.35 -42.95
CA LEU A 27 -14.21 -5.94 -43.01
C LEU A 27 -13.01 -4.99 -42.89
N ALA A 28 -12.00 -5.34 -42.10
CA ALA A 28 -10.77 -4.58 -41.98
C ALA A 28 -9.88 -4.69 -43.23
N GLY A 29 -10.14 -5.64 -44.14
CA GLY A 29 -9.30 -5.91 -45.30
C GLY A 29 -7.91 -6.44 -44.93
N VAL A 30 -7.76 -7.03 -43.75
CA VAL A 30 -6.48 -7.53 -43.23
C VAL A 30 -6.51 -9.06 -43.19
N ARG A 31 -5.42 -9.70 -43.61
CA ARG A 31 -5.24 -11.16 -43.55
C ARG A 31 -4.15 -11.54 -42.55
N LEU A 32 -4.31 -12.70 -41.91
CA LEU A 32 -3.28 -13.27 -41.05
C LEU A 32 -2.39 -14.17 -41.91
N GLU A 33 -1.10 -13.90 -41.95
CA GLU A 33 -0.11 -14.65 -42.70
C GLU A 33 1.05 -15.01 -41.77
N ARG A 34 1.74 -16.13 -42.03
CA ARG A 34 2.89 -16.51 -41.22
C ARG A 34 3.99 -15.47 -41.45
N LEU A 35 4.46 -14.86 -40.37
CA LEU A 35 5.52 -13.86 -40.41
C LEU A 35 6.85 -14.52 -40.85
N ALA A 36 7.27 -14.28 -42.08
CA ALA A 36 8.57 -14.73 -42.56
C ALA A 36 9.68 -13.79 -42.05
N PRO A 37 10.92 -14.28 -41.88
CA PRO A 37 12.05 -13.42 -41.48
C PRO A 37 12.31 -12.29 -42.49
N GLU A 38 11.97 -12.51 -43.77
CA GLU A 38 12.02 -11.49 -44.83
C GLU A 38 10.98 -10.37 -44.64
N ASP A 39 9.83 -10.68 -44.04
CA ASP A 39 8.79 -9.68 -43.77
C ASP A 39 9.17 -8.79 -42.59
N ILE A 40 9.89 -9.34 -41.61
CA ILE A 40 10.46 -8.57 -40.48
C ILE A 40 11.41 -7.50 -41.00
N ALA A 41 12.27 -7.84 -41.98
CA ALA A 41 13.18 -6.87 -42.60
C ALA A 41 12.42 -5.75 -43.33
N LYS A 42 11.28 -6.05 -43.97
CA LYS A 42 10.44 -5.04 -44.63
C LYS A 42 9.70 -4.13 -43.63
N PHE A 43 9.44 -4.58 -42.40
CA PHE A 43 8.83 -3.74 -41.36
C PHE A 43 9.83 -2.71 -40.80
N ASP A 44 11.12 -3.05 -40.75
CA ASP A 44 12.18 -2.11 -40.38
C ASP A 44 12.41 -1.04 -41.46
N GLU A 45 12.13 -1.37 -42.71
CA GLU A 45 12.12 -0.42 -43.83
C GLU A 45 10.86 0.45 -43.81
N VAL A 46 10.83 1.45 -42.93
CA VAL A 46 9.76 2.46 -42.93
C VAL A 46 9.65 3.09 -44.33
N PRO A 47 8.52 2.91 -45.04
CA PRO A 47 8.39 3.41 -46.40
C PRO A 47 8.60 4.92 -46.46
N ARG A 48 9.38 5.40 -47.44
CA ARG A 48 9.70 6.84 -47.59
C ARG A 48 8.46 7.75 -47.65
N HIS A 49 7.29 7.23 -48.03
CA HIS A 49 6.01 7.96 -48.08
C HIS A 49 5.29 8.05 -46.71
N LEU A 50 5.57 7.11 -45.79
CA LEU A 50 5.12 7.15 -44.40
C LEU A 50 6.10 7.94 -43.51
N ARG A 51 7.26 8.30 -44.06
CA ARG A 51 8.24 9.18 -43.41
C ARG A 51 7.65 10.60 -43.40
N PRO A 52 7.16 11.10 -42.26
CA PRO A 52 6.39 12.33 -42.25
C PRO A 52 7.33 13.52 -42.43
N SER A 53 7.34 14.14 -43.61
CA SER A 53 8.17 15.31 -43.92
C SER A 53 7.50 16.64 -43.52
N GLY A 54 6.80 16.66 -42.38
CA GLY A 54 6.07 17.85 -41.95
C GLY A 54 5.94 17.97 -40.43
N VAL A 55 6.29 19.15 -39.91
CA VAL A 55 6.07 19.56 -38.51
C VAL A 55 4.60 19.40 -38.08
N ILE A 56 3.65 19.61 -38.99
CA ILE A 56 2.20 19.47 -38.74
C ILE A 56 1.80 18.04 -38.38
N ASN A 57 2.35 17.02 -39.04
CA ASN A 57 2.04 15.63 -38.71
C ASN A 57 2.63 15.22 -37.35
N ARG A 58 3.77 15.82 -36.97
CA ARG A 58 4.36 15.65 -35.63
C ARG A 58 3.45 16.26 -34.54
N PHE A 59 2.91 17.46 -34.77
CA PHE A 59 1.95 18.07 -33.85
C PHE A 59 0.64 17.29 -33.76
N TRP A 60 0.09 16.86 -34.89
CA TRP A 60 -1.14 16.07 -34.92
C TRP A 60 -1.01 14.75 -34.17
N ARG A 61 0.11 14.05 -34.33
CA ARG A 61 0.41 12.81 -33.61
C ARG A 61 0.56 13.05 -32.10
N SER A 62 1.15 14.16 -31.70
CA SER A 62 1.24 14.56 -30.29
C SER A 62 -0.14 14.90 -29.71
N PHE A 63 -1.02 15.51 -30.51
CA PHE A 63 -2.40 15.82 -30.12
C PHE A 63 -3.26 14.56 -29.99
N VAL A 64 -3.09 13.59 -30.88
CA VAL A 64 -3.78 12.28 -30.78
C VAL A 64 -3.27 11.46 -29.59
N ALA A 65 -1.99 11.63 -29.19
CA ALA A 65 -1.42 10.96 -28.02
C ALA A 65 -1.76 11.65 -26.67
N MET A 66 -2.16 12.93 -26.69
CA MET A 66 -2.46 13.74 -25.51
C MET A 66 -3.50 13.13 -24.56
N PRO A 67 -4.65 12.62 -25.03
CA PRO A 67 -5.68 12.03 -24.16
C PRO A 67 -5.14 10.87 -23.30
N GLY A 68 -4.22 10.07 -23.83
CA GLY A 68 -3.60 8.96 -23.10
C GLY A 68 -2.68 9.43 -21.97
N ILE A 69 -1.98 10.55 -22.18
CA ILE A 69 -1.08 11.16 -21.19
C ILE A 69 -1.91 11.86 -20.11
N ILE A 70 -2.93 12.62 -20.50
CA ILE A 70 -3.85 13.30 -19.59
C ILE A 70 -4.52 12.30 -18.66
N ARG A 71 -4.99 11.16 -19.18
CA ARG A 71 -5.58 10.09 -18.37
C ARG A 71 -4.62 9.58 -17.28
N ARG A 72 -3.34 9.40 -17.61
CA ARG A 72 -2.34 8.95 -16.63
C ARG A 72 -2.04 10.02 -15.59
N MET A 73 -1.88 11.27 -16.02
CA MET A 73 -1.64 12.41 -15.13
C MET A 73 -2.78 12.61 -14.15
N LEU A 74 -4.03 12.51 -14.61
CA LEU A 74 -5.22 12.60 -13.75
C LEU A 74 -5.25 11.45 -12.73
N GLY A 75 -4.87 10.23 -13.14
CA GLY A 75 -4.71 9.11 -12.21
C GLY A 75 -3.69 9.38 -11.11
N TYR A 76 -2.51 9.91 -11.45
CA TYR A 76 -1.49 10.28 -10.47
C TYR A 76 -1.95 11.43 -9.55
N MET A 77 -2.67 12.41 -10.09
CA MET A 77 -3.21 13.53 -9.31
C MET A 77 -4.23 13.05 -8.27
N LEU A 78 -5.14 12.15 -8.65
CA LEU A 78 -6.11 11.59 -7.71
C LEU A 78 -5.43 10.77 -6.61
N LEU A 79 -4.42 9.96 -6.97
CA LEU A 79 -3.61 9.24 -5.99
C LEU A 79 -2.92 10.18 -5.02
N PHE A 80 -2.39 11.30 -5.52
CA PHE A 80 -1.73 12.30 -4.68
C PHE A 80 -2.70 12.96 -3.69
N VAL A 81 -3.92 13.31 -4.11
CA VAL A 81 -4.94 13.84 -3.19
C VAL A 81 -5.29 12.81 -2.12
N GLN A 82 -5.48 11.55 -2.51
CA GLN A 82 -5.74 10.47 -1.56
C GLN A 82 -4.57 10.25 -0.59
N PHE A 83 -3.33 10.39 -1.07
CA PHE A 83 -2.14 10.36 -0.23
C PHE A 83 -2.11 11.51 0.77
N VAL A 84 -2.42 12.74 0.35
CA VAL A 84 -2.48 13.91 1.26
C VAL A 84 -3.55 13.68 2.33
N ASP A 85 -4.74 13.24 1.93
CA ASP A 85 -5.83 12.95 2.85
C ASP A 85 -5.44 11.88 3.87
N PHE A 86 -4.88 10.76 3.39
CA PHE A 86 -4.32 9.72 4.24
C PHE A 86 -3.24 10.27 5.18
N PHE A 87 -2.31 11.06 4.66
CA PHE A 87 -1.22 11.61 5.47
C PHE A 87 -1.78 12.44 6.61
N TYR A 88 -2.75 13.32 6.36
CA TYR A 88 -3.29 14.20 7.41
C TYR A 88 -4.28 13.52 8.35
N ASN A 89 -5.14 12.64 7.86
CA ASN A 89 -6.27 12.08 8.60
C ASN A 89 -6.05 10.66 9.15
N SER A 90 -4.95 9.98 8.83
CA SER A 90 -4.62 8.68 9.41
C SER A 90 -3.71 8.78 10.64
N ASP A 91 -3.87 7.82 11.57
CA ASP A 91 -3.01 7.67 12.75
C ASP A 91 -1.54 7.38 12.39
N LEU A 92 -1.32 6.67 11.28
CA LEU A 92 0.04 6.41 10.79
C LEU A 92 0.70 7.72 10.32
N GLY A 93 -0.05 8.57 9.63
CA GLY A 93 0.44 9.88 9.17
C GLY A 93 0.70 10.86 10.32
N THR A 94 -0.15 10.86 11.36
CA THR A 94 0.10 11.64 12.58
C THR A 94 1.33 11.13 13.32
N GLN A 95 1.51 9.81 13.47
CA GLN A 95 2.70 9.21 14.08
C GLN A 95 3.97 9.59 13.31
N HIS A 96 3.95 9.54 11.98
CA HIS A 96 5.11 9.90 11.16
C HIS A 96 5.47 11.39 11.27
N ARG A 97 4.48 12.29 11.32
CA ARG A 97 4.71 13.72 11.58
C ARG A 97 5.26 13.96 12.98
N LEU A 98 4.70 13.29 13.99
CA LEU A 98 5.19 13.39 15.36
C LEU A 98 6.63 12.87 15.48
N MET A 99 6.96 11.77 14.81
CA MET A 99 8.31 11.20 14.79
C MET A 99 9.30 12.12 14.07
N SER A 100 8.89 12.74 12.96
CA SER A 100 9.72 13.71 12.21
C SER A 100 9.88 15.03 12.96
N ALA A 101 8.82 15.53 13.61
CA ALA A 101 8.85 16.77 14.40
C ALA A 101 9.60 16.60 15.73
N ARG A 102 9.56 15.42 16.33
CA ARG A 102 10.31 15.12 17.56
C ARG A 102 11.81 14.99 17.34
N GLY A 103 12.30 15.06 16.09
CA GLY A 103 13.73 15.11 15.80
C GLY A 103 14.51 14.10 16.63
N PHE A 104 14.16 12.81 16.53
CA PHE A 104 14.90 11.74 17.22
C PHE A 104 16.30 11.57 16.58
N THR A 105 17.17 12.55 16.81
CA THR A 105 18.60 12.49 16.45
C THR A 105 19.43 11.78 17.51
N SER A 106 18.84 11.46 18.66
CA SER A 106 19.44 10.59 19.66
C SER A 106 18.45 9.49 20.00
N ILE A 107 18.78 8.26 19.60
CA ILE A 107 18.25 7.07 20.27
C ILE A 107 18.52 7.32 21.77
N PRO A 108 17.49 7.38 22.64
CA PRO A 108 17.75 7.55 24.07
C PRO A 108 18.70 6.42 24.47
N THR A 109 19.82 6.78 25.11
CA THR A 109 20.77 5.79 25.61
C THR A 109 19.97 4.72 26.35
N PRO A 110 20.13 3.42 26.00
CA PRO A 110 19.33 2.36 26.57
C PRO A 110 19.27 2.56 28.09
N PRO A 111 18.09 2.52 28.71
CA PRO A 111 17.97 2.73 30.15
C PRO A 111 18.82 1.66 30.84
N HIS A 112 20.02 2.05 31.25
CA HIS A 112 21.01 1.20 31.89
C HIS A 112 20.62 1.06 33.36
N ASN A 113 19.48 0.45 33.61
CA ASN A 113 19.27 -0.26 34.84
C ASN A 113 18.83 -1.63 34.40
N HIS A 114 19.80 -2.52 34.19
CA HIS A 114 19.53 -3.95 34.16
C HIS A 114 18.85 -4.26 35.50
N LEU A 115 17.52 -4.24 35.51
CA LEU A 115 16.76 -4.85 36.57
C LEU A 115 17.26 -6.28 36.61
N ARG A 116 17.95 -6.62 37.70
CA ARG A 116 18.46 -7.97 37.91
C ARG A 116 17.26 -8.89 37.72
N GLU A 117 17.38 -9.91 36.89
CA GLU A 117 16.31 -10.84 36.50
C GLU A 117 15.45 -11.30 37.71
N THR A 118 16.08 -11.38 38.88
CA THR A 118 15.47 -11.67 40.18
C THR A 118 14.37 -10.70 40.64
N SER A 119 14.38 -9.41 40.27
CA SER A 119 13.30 -8.47 40.62
C SER A 119 12.08 -8.58 39.69
N VAL A 120 12.28 -9.05 38.45
CA VAL A 120 11.18 -9.33 37.51
C VAL A 120 10.53 -10.68 37.82
N MET A 121 11.31 -11.64 38.31
CA MET A 121 10.84 -12.98 38.73
C MET A 121 10.00 -12.99 40.02
N LEU A 122 9.94 -11.86 40.76
CA LEU A 122 9.16 -11.71 42.00
C LEU A 122 7.74 -11.18 41.77
N LEU A 123 7.42 -10.68 40.57
CA LEU A 123 6.05 -10.34 40.23
C LEU A 123 5.41 -11.54 39.54
N GLU A 124 4.55 -12.25 40.27
CA GLU A 124 3.61 -13.19 39.66
C GLU A 124 3.00 -12.56 38.40
N THR A 125 3.09 -13.26 37.28
CA THR A 125 2.78 -12.72 35.95
C THR A 125 1.34 -12.23 35.80
N ASP A 126 0.46 -12.53 36.74
CA ASP A 126 -0.97 -12.21 36.71
C ASP A 126 -1.41 -11.15 37.74
N LYS A 127 -0.47 -10.61 38.52
CA LYS A 127 -0.76 -9.58 39.53
C LYS A 127 -0.42 -8.18 39.02
N CYS A 128 -1.14 -7.20 39.55
CA CYS A 128 -0.87 -5.79 39.32
C CYS A 128 0.27 -5.30 40.23
N PRO A 129 1.30 -4.62 39.72
CA PRO A 129 2.40 -4.08 40.54
C PRO A 129 1.99 -2.98 41.54
N ILE A 130 0.81 -2.36 41.38
CA ILE A 130 0.33 -1.27 42.26
C ILE A 130 -0.54 -1.82 43.39
N CYS A 131 -1.56 -2.62 43.06
CA CYS A 131 -2.51 -3.13 44.05
C CYS A 131 -2.21 -4.55 44.54
N LEU A 132 -1.24 -5.24 43.92
CA LEU A 132 -0.81 -6.61 44.24
C LEU A 132 -1.93 -7.67 44.20
N ARG A 133 -3.07 -7.33 43.59
CA ARG A 133 -4.19 -8.25 43.33
C ARG A 133 -4.12 -8.77 41.89
N HIS A 134 -4.91 -9.79 41.60
CA HIS A 134 -5.14 -10.26 40.22
C HIS A 134 -5.58 -9.07 39.36
N ARG A 135 -5.02 -8.96 38.15
CA ARG A 135 -5.33 -7.83 37.28
C ARG A 135 -6.78 -7.88 36.81
N HIS A 136 -7.40 -6.71 36.71
CA HIS A 136 -8.72 -6.54 36.13
C HIS A 136 -8.65 -5.33 35.20
N ASN A 137 -9.21 -5.46 33.99
CA ASN A 137 -9.04 -4.50 32.91
C ASN A 137 -7.55 -4.19 32.64
N ASP A 138 -6.85 -5.20 32.14
CA ASP A 138 -5.42 -5.15 31.84
C ASP A 138 -5.10 -3.95 30.95
N THR A 139 -4.16 -3.13 31.42
CA THR A 139 -3.75 -1.90 30.73
C THR A 139 -2.23 -1.85 30.72
N VAL A 140 -1.65 -1.79 29.53
CA VAL A 140 -0.21 -1.62 29.36
C VAL A 140 0.15 -0.15 29.31
N LEU A 141 1.27 0.18 29.95
CA LEU A 141 1.90 1.48 29.80
C LEU A 141 2.95 1.40 28.68
N SER A 142 2.69 2.06 27.53
CA SER A 142 3.52 1.93 26.32
C SER A 142 4.97 2.35 26.51
N VAL A 143 5.25 3.23 27.47
CA VAL A 143 6.61 3.74 27.77
C VAL A 143 7.51 2.68 28.40
N SER A 144 6.95 1.80 29.24
CA SER A 144 7.72 0.84 30.03
C SER A 144 7.38 -0.63 29.77
N GLY A 145 6.27 -0.91 29.08
CA GLY A 145 5.83 -2.27 28.76
C GLY A 145 5.24 -3.07 29.93
N TYR A 146 5.02 -2.45 31.09
CA TYR A 146 4.39 -3.09 32.26
C TYR A 146 2.86 -3.06 32.16
N VAL A 147 2.22 -4.12 32.63
CA VAL A 147 0.75 -4.26 32.66
C VAL A 147 0.22 -4.06 34.08
N PHE A 148 -0.82 -3.23 34.18
CA PHE A 148 -1.48 -2.85 35.43
C PHE A 148 -3.01 -2.98 35.28
N CYS A 149 -3.76 -2.84 36.37
CA CYS A 149 -5.20 -2.59 36.28
C CYS A 149 -5.45 -1.15 35.79
N TYR A 150 -6.44 -0.96 34.91
CA TYR A 150 -6.78 0.35 34.36
C TYR A 150 -6.95 1.43 35.44
N GLU A 151 -7.75 1.16 36.47
CA GLU A 151 -8.04 2.11 37.55
C GLU A 151 -6.77 2.53 38.30
N CYS A 152 -5.92 1.56 38.65
CA CYS A 152 -4.69 1.80 39.40
C CYS A 152 -3.71 2.69 38.64
N ILE A 153 -3.46 2.37 37.36
CA ILE A 153 -2.46 3.09 36.58
C ILE A 153 -2.98 4.45 36.12
N ASN A 154 -4.27 4.57 35.78
CA ASN A 154 -4.88 5.84 35.39
C ASN A 154 -4.79 6.88 36.53
N ASP A 155 -5.06 6.47 37.77
CA ASP A 155 -4.99 7.36 38.93
C ASP A 155 -3.55 7.74 39.30
N PHE A 156 -2.61 6.81 39.12
CA PHE A 156 -1.19 7.07 39.37
C PHE A 156 -0.59 8.03 38.34
N VAL A 157 -0.81 7.76 37.04
CA VAL A 157 -0.27 8.57 35.94
C VAL A 157 -0.87 9.98 35.95
N ARG A 158 -2.14 10.15 36.30
CA ARG A 158 -2.76 11.48 36.47
C ARG A 158 -2.12 12.31 37.57
N ARG A 159 -1.68 11.67 38.67
CA ARG A 159 -1.07 12.35 39.82
C ARG A 159 0.42 12.62 39.61
N GLU A 160 1.18 11.60 39.22
CA GLU A 160 2.65 11.67 39.21
C GLU A 160 3.29 11.85 37.83
N LYS A 161 2.52 11.64 36.74
CA LYS A 161 3.01 11.74 35.34
C LYS A 161 4.27 10.90 35.04
N ARG A 162 4.41 9.75 35.72
CA ARG A 162 5.53 8.81 35.57
C ARG A 162 5.09 7.37 35.75
N CYS A 163 5.92 6.43 35.32
CA CYS A 163 5.73 5.00 35.56
C CYS A 163 6.08 4.63 37.01
N PRO A 164 5.25 3.86 37.73
CA PRO A 164 5.52 3.47 39.12
C PRO A 164 6.72 2.52 39.26
N VAL A 165 7.06 1.75 38.22
CA VAL A 165 8.12 0.74 38.26
C VAL A 165 9.45 1.29 37.75
N THR A 166 9.43 1.96 36.60
CA THR A 166 10.66 2.42 35.92
C THR A 166 10.95 3.90 36.12
N SER A 167 10.02 4.66 36.73
CA SER A 167 10.09 6.13 36.86
C SER A 167 10.17 6.91 35.54
N LEU A 168 9.95 6.24 34.39
CA LEU A 168 9.93 6.89 33.08
C LEU A 168 8.75 7.87 32.97
N PRO A 169 8.91 9.04 32.31
CA PRO A 169 7.84 10.01 32.15
C PRO A 169 6.69 9.43 31.33
N ALA A 170 5.47 9.55 31.84
CA ALA A 170 4.29 8.93 31.23
C ALA A 170 3.05 9.80 31.36
N THR A 171 2.24 9.86 30.30
CA THR A 171 0.95 10.55 30.25
C THR A 171 -0.20 9.55 30.06
N THR A 172 -1.43 10.01 30.24
CA THR A 172 -2.64 9.19 30.03
C THR A 172 -2.76 8.66 28.60
N ASP A 173 -2.17 9.36 27.63
CA ASP A 173 -2.17 8.94 26.21
C ASP A 173 -1.30 7.70 25.96
N ASN A 174 -0.41 7.38 26.89
CA ASN A 174 0.46 6.20 26.83
C ASN A 174 -0.21 4.95 27.41
N LEU A 175 -1.47 5.06 27.86
CA LEU A 175 -2.23 3.95 28.41
C LEU A 175 -2.97 3.23 27.29
N ILE A 176 -2.65 1.96 27.08
CA ILE A 176 -3.33 1.12 26.09
C ILE A 176 -4.04 0.00 26.85
N ARG A 177 -5.37 -0.03 26.76
CA ARG A 177 -6.16 -1.12 27.33
C ARG A 177 -5.98 -2.37 26.47
N ILE A 178 -5.65 -3.47 27.12
CA ILE A 178 -5.57 -4.78 26.50
C ILE A 178 -6.92 -5.45 26.70
N PHE A 179 -7.57 -5.79 25.59
CA PHE A 179 -8.74 -6.66 25.61
C PHE A 179 -8.24 -8.06 25.30
N SER A 180 -8.15 -8.90 26.33
CA SER A 180 -7.94 -10.32 26.13
C SER A 180 -9.26 -10.94 25.68
N ASP A 181 -9.30 -11.47 24.46
CA ASP A 181 -10.40 -12.31 23.98
C ASP A 181 -10.33 -13.68 24.67
N ALA A 182 -10.62 -13.70 25.96
CA ALA A 182 -10.66 -14.95 26.72
C ALA A 182 -12.02 -15.61 26.51
N SER A 183 -12.16 -16.32 25.39
CA SER A 183 -13.01 -17.50 25.37
C SER A 183 -12.36 -18.58 26.24
N LYS A 184 -12.90 -18.70 27.45
CA LYS A 184 -12.89 -19.86 28.35
C LYS A 184 -11.63 -20.16 29.16
#